data_AF-A0A3S9H8Q0-F1
#
_entry.id   AF-A0A3S9H8Q0-F1
#
_cell.length_a   1.000
_cell.length_b   1.000
_cell.length_c   1.000
_cell.angle_alpha   90.00
_cell.angle_beta   90.00
_cell.angle_gamma   90.00
#
_symmetry.space_group_name_H-M   'P 1'
#
loop_
_entity.id
_entity.type
_entity.pdbx_description
1 polymer ?
#
loop_
_entity_poly.entity_id
_entity_poly.type
_entity_poly.pdbx_seq_one_letter_code
_entity_poly.pdbx_strand_id
1 'polypeptide(L)'
;MKVVFHIDELEKWEETTKNVKNLVKIAPEIDTVILVNGIAINGFLEEKHLSFIKMSGVHFHACNNALHANNITKEQLPENVVIVPAGVLDLIELQSVGYAYIKP
;
A
#
# COMPACT_ATOMS: atom_id res chain seq x y z
N MET A 1 9.64 2.59 -14.74
CA MET A 1 8.39 3.38 -14.61
C MET A 1 7.99 3.42 -13.15
N LYS A 2 6.98 4.21 -12.75
CA LYS A 2 6.54 4.29 -11.36
C LYS A 2 5.02 4.16 -11.26
N VAL A 3 4.51 3.50 -10.23
CA VAL A 3 3.08 3.28 -10.03
C VAL A 3 2.72 3.25 -8.56
N VAL A 4 1.61 3.90 -8.21
CA VAL A 4 1.01 3.84 -6.88
C VAL A 4 -0.35 3.17 -6.98
N PHE A 5 -0.53 2.09 -6.22
CA PHE A 5 -1.81 1.45 -6.00
C PHE A 5 -2.46 2.04 -4.76
N HIS A 6 -3.73 2.39 -4.85
CA HIS A 6 -4.50 2.92 -3.73
C HIS A 6 -5.54 1.90 -3.26
N ILE A 7 -5.47 1.53 -1.98
CA ILE A 7 -6.44 0.65 -1.31
C ILE A 7 -7.11 1.44 -0.18
N ASP A 8 -8.42 1.67 -0.30
CA ASP A 8 -9.26 2.27 0.75
C ASP A 8 -10.39 1.36 1.25
N GLU A 9 -10.60 0.21 0.59
CA GLU A 9 -11.58 -0.83 0.91
C GLU A 9 -10.87 -2.15 1.29
N LEU A 10 -11.41 -2.90 2.27
CA LEU A 10 -10.77 -4.14 2.74
C LEU A 10 -10.78 -5.24 1.67
N GLU A 11 -11.84 -5.30 0.87
CA GLU A 11 -12.06 -6.28 -0.17
C GLU A 11 -11.04 -6.16 -1.31
N LYS A 12 -10.44 -4.98 -1.46
CA LYS A 12 -9.48 -4.67 -2.54
C LYS A 12 -8.07 -5.19 -2.31
N TRP A 13 -7.77 -5.70 -1.11
CA TRP A 13 -6.46 -6.30 -0.83
C TRP A 13 -6.14 -7.51 -1.72
N GLU A 14 -7.11 -8.39 -1.95
CA GLU A 14 -6.88 -9.59 -2.77
C GLU A 14 -6.66 -9.25 -4.25
N GLU A 15 -7.47 -8.33 -4.78
CA GLU A 15 -7.35 -7.85 -6.15
C GLU A 15 -6.01 -7.12 -6.36
N THR A 16 -5.66 -6.22 -5.43
CA THR A 16 -4.37 -5.51 -5.47
C THR A 16 -3.20 -6.49 -5.39
N THR A 17 -3.26 -7.49 -4.51
CA THR A 17 -2.23 -8.53 -4.40
C THR A 17 -2.02 -9.25 -5.72
N LYS A 18 -3.10 -9.66 -6.40
CA LYS A 18 -3.02 -10.34 -7.70
C LYS A 18 -2.42 -9.43 -8.77
N ASN A 19 -2.89 -8.18 -8.85
CA ASN A 19 -2.44 -7.21 -9.85
C ASN A 19 -0.95 -6.86 -9.67
N VAL A 20 -0.51 -6.59 -8.45
CA VAL A 20 0.89 -6.26 -8.15
C VAL A 20 1.81 -7.46 -8.38
N LYS A 21 1.42 -8.67 -7.97
CA LYS A 21 2.22 -9.88 -8.26
C LYS A 21 2.41 -10.10 -9.76
N ASN A 22 1.38 -9.87 -10.56
CA ASN A 22 1.47 -9.97 -12.01
C ASN A 22 2.38 -8.87 -12.60
N LEU A 23 2.26 -7.63 -12.11
CA LEU A 23 3.08 -6.51 -12.54
C LEU A 23 4.57 -6.78 -12.26
N VAL A 24 4.92 -7.09 -11.02
CA VAL A 24 6.32 -7.32 -10.60
C VAL A 24 6.94 -8.50 -11.34
N LYS A 25 6.14 -9.52 -11.70
CA LYS A 25 6.61 -10.65 -12.51
C LYS A 25 6.99 -10.25 -13.95
N ILE A 26 6.27 -9.30 -14.54
CA ILE A 26 6.44 -8.89 -15.94
C ILE A 26 7.45 -7.74 -16.08
N ALA A 27 7.44 -6.81 -15.12
CA ALA A 27 8.22 -5.58 -15.12
C ALA A 27 8.75 -5.29 -13.69
N PRO A 28 9.71 -6.10 -13.20
CA PRO A 28 10.26 -5.98 -11.84
C PRO A 28 11.00 -4.66 -11.59
N GLU A 29 11.37 -3.93 -12.64
CA GLU A 29 12.03 -2.62 -12.57
C GLU A 29 11.06 -1.45 -12.32
N ILE A 30 9.75 -1.70 -12.28
CA ILE A 30 8.75 -0.68 -11.95
C ILE A 30 8.75 -0.44 -10.45
N ASP A 31 9.07 0.80 -10.08
CA ASP A 31 8.95 1.31 -8.72
C ASP A 31 7.46 1.30 -8.31
N THR A 32 7.12 0.41 -7.39
CA THR A 32 5.75 0.08 -7.02
C THR A 32 5.50 0.46 -5.58
N VAL A 33 4.60 1.42 -5.37
CA VAL A 33 4.09 1.79 -4.04
C VAL A 33 2.65 1.32 -3.91
N ILE A 34 2.29 0.83 -2.73
CA ILE A 34 0.92 0.54 -2.34
C ILE A 34 0.60 1.43 -1.16
N LEU A 35 -0.26 2.42 -1.39
CA LEU A 35 -0.79 3.25 -0.33
C LEU A 35 -2.12 2.69 0.17
N VAL A 36 -2.19 2.47 1.47
CA VAL A 36 -3.38 1.98 2.16
C VAL A 36 -3.94 3.08 3.07
N ASN A 37 -5.24 3.33 2.90
CA ASN A 37 -6.01 4.38 3.57
C ASN A 37 -7.29 3.81 4.21
N GLY A 38 -8.02 4.64 4.96
CA GLY A 38 -9.38 4.33 5.39
C GLY A 38 -9.49 3.05 6.23
N ILE A 39 -10.55 2.27 5.99
CA ILE A 39 -10.79 1.00 6.69
C ILE A 39 -9.82 -0.11 6.25
N ALA A 40 -9.27 0.00 5.04
CA ALA A 40 -8.34 -0.99 4.48
C ALA A 40 -7.04 -1.13 5.28
N ILE A 41 -6.70 -0.16 6.13
CA ILE A 41 -5.51 -0.22 6.99
C ILE A 41 -5.49 -1.46 7.91
N ASN A 42 -6.67 -1.98 8.26
CA ASN A 42 -6.79 -3.22 9.05
C ASN A 42 -6.23 -4.45 8.31
N GLY A 43 -6.16 -4.42 6.98
CA GLY A 43 -5.57 -5.52 6.20
C GLY A 43 -4.07 -5.74 6.45
N PHE A 44 -3.35 -4.73 6.97
CA PHE A 44 -1.97 -4.95 7.42
C PHE A 44 -1.84 -5.95 8.57
N LEU A 45 -2.91 -6.15 9.34
CA LEU A 45 -2.94 -7.03 10.51
C LEU A 45 -3.40 -8.45 10.16
N GLU A 46 -3.88 -8.69 8.94
CA GLU A 46 -4.38 -10.00 8.53
C GLU A 46 -3.24 -10.90 8.04
N GLU A 47 -3.11 -12.08 8.65
CA GLU A 47 -2.04 -13.04 8.32
C GLU A 47 -1.99 -13.40 6.83
N LYS A 48 -3.14 -13.46 6.16
CA LYS A 48 -3.26 -13.78 4.73
C LYS A 48 -2.50 -12.77 3.84
N HIS A 49 -2.29 -11.53 4.30
CA HIS A 49 -1.59 -10.49 3.55
C HIS A 49 -0.09 -10.42 3.85
N LEU A 50 0.41 -11.06 4.91
CA LEU A 50 1.82 -10.97 5.33
C LEU A 50 2.81 -11.41 4.24
N SER A 51 2.48 -12.46 3.48
CA SER A 51 3.34 -12.92 2.39
C SER A 51 3.49 -11.90 1.27
N PHE A 52 2.43 -11.13 1.00
CA PHE A 52 2.43 -10.06 0.01
C PHE A 52 3.16 -8.83 0.53
N ILE A 53 2.92 -8.46 1.80
CA ILE A 53 3.57 -7.31 2.42
C ILE A 53 5.09 -7.48 2.48
N LYS A 54 5.59 -8.70 2.69
CA LYS A 54 7.03 -9.02 2.72
C LYS A 54 7.67 -9.17 1.34
N MET A 55 6.92 -8.97 0.25
CA MET A 55 7.44 -9.16 -1.10
C MET A 55 8.44 -8.06 -1.46
N SER A 56 9.62 -8.46 -1.94
CA SER A 56 10.64 -7.53 -2.42
C SER A 56 10.18 -6.75 -3.65
N GLY A 57 10.69 -5.52 -3.81
CA GLY A 57 10.38 -4.66 -4.96
C GLY A 57 9.03 -3.94 -4.86
N VAL A 58 8.38 -3.99 -3.69
CA VAL A 58 7.12 -3.30 -3.42
C VAL A 58 7.22 -2.54 -2.10
N HIS A 59 6.84 -1.28 -2.12
CA HIS A 59 6.82 -0.39 -0.96
C HIS A 59 5.39 -0.24 -0.46
N PHE A 60 5.19 -0.36 0.86
CA PHE A 60 3.87 -0.23 1.48
C PHE A 60 3.82 1.04 2.32
N HIS A 61 2.88 1.92 2.00
CA HIS A 61 2.63 3.16 2.73
C HIS A 61 1.32 3.02 3.53
N ALA A 62 1.38 3.31 4.82
CA ALA A 62 0.26 3.33 5.75
C ALA A 62 -0.08 4.78 6.13
N CYS A 63 -1.32 5.20 5.92
CA CYS A 63 -1.75 6.53 6.32
C CYS A 63 -1.90 6.66 7.83
N ASN A 64 -1.17 7.61 8.43
CA ASN A 64 -1.21 7.85 9.86
C ASN A 64 -2.60 8.24 10.38
N ASN A 65 -3.35 9.05 9.64
CA ASN A 65 -4.74 9.38 10.00
C ASN A 65 -5.65 8.14 10.01
N ALA A 66 -5.45 7.21 9.08
CA ALA A 66 -6.19 5.96 9.03
C ALA A 66 -5.81 5.03 10.20
N LEU A 67 -4.53 4.94 10.54
CA LEU A 67 -4.08 4.20 11.73
C LEU A 67 -4.76 4.71 12.99
N HIS A 68 -4.74 6.03 13.21
CA HIS A 68 -5.41 6.66 14.35
C HIS A 68 -6.93 6.39 14.36
N ALA A 69 -7.60 6.55 13.21
CA ALA A 69 -9.04 6.33 13.11
C ALA A 69 -9.46 4.87 13.38
N ASN A 70 -8.56 3.92 13.15
CA ASN A 70 -8.79 2.49 13.36
C ASN A 70 -8.13 1.94 14.63
N ASN A 71 -7.59 2.81 15.49
CA ASN A 71 -6.90 2.42 16.73
C ASN A 71 -5.74 1.42 16.52
N ILE A 72 -5.00 1.57 15.42
CA ILE A 72 -3.82 0.75 15.11
C ILE A 72 -2.55 1.52 15.51
N THR A 73 -1.69 0.90 16.29
CA THR A 73 -0.37 1.47 16.63
C THR A 73 0.70 1.02 15.64
N LYS A 74 1.80 1.78 15.57
CA LYS A 74 2.91 1.47 14.66
C LYS A 74 3.53 0.09 14.94
N GLU A 75 3.51 -0.37 16.19
CA GLU A 75 4.08 -1.65 16.62
C GLU A 75 3.28 -2.86 16.09
N GLN A 76 2.03 -2.64 15.69
CA GLN A 76 1.18 -3.66 15.09
C GLN A 76 1.44 -3.82 13.59
N LEU A 77 2.10 -2.85 12.95
CA LEU A 77 2.41 -2.91 11.53
C LEU A 77 3.66 -3.77 11.27
N PRO A 78 3.72 -4.46 10.11
CA PRO A 78 4.96 -5.07 9.65
C PRO A 78 6.09 -4.04 9.53
N GLU A 79 7.31 -4.43 9.89
CA GLU A 79 8.48 -3.52 9.96
C GLU A 79 8.79 -2.80 8.64
N ASN A 80 8.42 -3.37 7.50
CA ASN A 80 8.68 -2.82 6.17
C ASN A 80 7.60 -1.84 5.67
N VAL A 81 6.62 -1.50 6.51
CA VAL A 81 5.57 -0.52 6.19
C VAL A 81 6.02 0.87 6.60
N VAL A 82 6.00 1.80 5.63
CA VAL A 82 6.30 3.22 5.85
C VAL A 82 5.03 3.92 6.30
N ILE A 83 5.06 4.61 7.45
CA ILE A 83 3.94 5.42 7.90
C ILE A 83 4.07 6.82 7.30
N VAL A 84 3.06 7.25 6.54
CA VAL A 84 3.00 8.57 5.91
C VAL A 84 2.02 9.48 6.66
N PRO A 85 2.23 10.81 6.69
CA PRO A 85 1.38 11.72 7.49
C PRO A 85 -0.10 11.66 7.10
N ALA A 86 -0.39 11.63 5.79
CA ALA A 86 -1.74 11.49 5.26
C ALA A 86 -1.67 10.84 3.88
N GLY A 87 -2.49 9.81 3.64
CA GLY A 87 -2.43 9.10 2.37
C GLY A 87 -2.82 9.97 1.17
N VAL A 88 -3.77 10.89 1.31
CA VAL A 88 -4.10 11.82 0.21
C VAL A 88 -2.90 12.71 -0.17
N LEU A 89 -2.11 13.15 0.81
CA LEU A 89 -0.90 13.94 0.54
C LEU A 89 0.15 13.07 -0.16
N ASP A 90 0.36 11.85 0.33
CA ASP A 90 1.28 10.89 -0.28
C ASP A 90 0.92 10.57 -1.75
N LEU A 91 -0.37 10.40 -2.07
CA LEU A 91 -0.83 10.25 -3.45
C LEU A 91 -0.50 11.46 -4.33
N ILE A 92 -0.68 12.68 -3.80
CA ILE A 92 -0.38 13.91 -4.53
C ILE A 92 1.12 14.00 -4.81
N GLU A 93 1.95 13.75 -3.79
CA GLU A 93 3.40 13.80 -3.89
C GLU A 93 3.94 12.75 -4.87
N LEU A 94 3.48 11.49 -4.75
CA LEU A 94 3.86 10.41 -5.67
C LEU A 94 3.44 10.73 -7.12
N GLN A 95 2.20 11.14 -7.35
CA GLN A 95 1.76 11.51 -8.70
C GLN A 95 2.55 12.70 -9.26
N SER A 96 2.91 13.67 -8.43
CA SER A 96 3.70 14.84 -8.86
C SER A 96 5.10 14.47 -9.36
N VAL A 97 5.65 13.34 -8.92
CA VAL A 97 6.95 12.81 -9.35
C VAL A 97 6.84 11.66 -10.35
N GLY A 98 5.68 11.54 -11.01
CA GLY A 98 5.45 10.69 -12.17
C GLY A 98 4.94 9.28 -11.87
N TYR A 99 4.39 9.02 -10.67
CA TYR A 99 3.70 7.76 -10.40
C TYR A 99 2.35 7.73 -11.13
N ALA A 100 2.12 6.68 -11.91
CA ALA A 100 0.78 6.37 -12.41
C ALA A 100 -0.12 5.96 -11.23
N TYR A 101 -1.36 6.43 -11.21
CA TYR A 101 -2.34 6.08 -10.18
C TYR A 101 -3.20 4.90 -10.62
N ILE A 102 -3.30 3.87 -9.78
CA ILE A 102 -4.20 2.74 -9.98
C ILE A 102 -5.05 2.56 -8.73
N LYS A 103 -6.37 2.47 -8.91
CA LYS A 103 -7.33 2.10 -7.86
C LYS A 103 -8.03 0.81 -8.28
N PRO A 104 -7.60 -0.35 -7.76
CA PRO A 104 -8.21 -1.64 -8.06
C PRO A 104 -9.68 -1.70 -7.67
#